data_AF-A0A430FDE5-F1
#
_entry.id   AF-A0A430FDE5-F1
#
_cell.length_a   1.000
_cell.length_b   1.000
_cell.length_c   1.000
_cell.angle_alpha   90.00
_cell.angle_beta   90.00
_cell.angle_gamma   90.00
#
_symmetry.space_group_name_H-M   'P 1'
#
loop_
_entity.id
_entity.type
_entity.pdbx_description
1 polymer ?
#
loop_
_entity_poly.entity_id
_entity_poly.type
_entity_poly.pdbx_seq_one_letter_code
_entity_poly.pdbx_strand_id
1 'polypeptide(L)'
;MTNLELMRILHTSDWHIGRRFKGLDLAEYQRRALDWLVDTVRREHVDVVCVSGDVYDSPMPSAASVDLLDDVLTRLTSLEDDEGRPAVDVIVTPGNHDSARKLGFGSRMMRPNLHLCCDTARIAEPVIVTRGGDTTGERLAVYAMPYLDPDVARPVLEKLLVEAGEHAPVDDEVAGPAAGHAFEGDNLQNSGDNPDASASRIPRSHEGVMTAAMRLIRADLQRRRAEAKADGVPFHAVLMAHAFVSGASPSDSERNLTIGGVDSVPAAVFSDSGLDYLALGHLHRAQQVRIPASAGVAAGISSDTTTDVPAGASAGVVAPMPPIARYAGSLLAYSFSESCTPPTVGNGKSVTIVDLPADSAASRSGDLTVPDSPADPAALQSVVTGVSADSTPTDSDPTDSVVSHSIEPSIAAGIGNSGNSNNPNGSAGSDTRPCIAVRTIPVESGQPALVQLKGSPDELLGTLATEYRHDWVSLTVVADAYPHGMYQKLDVAYDNALEKNFEITRRADHGSINGNDRTMANLRETHSEIDVLEGFVRYTLGRDPNDSELAVLRDAVERVHAAGAGTKDDAKGRGNVAARNEKGVRA
;
A
#
# COMPACT_ATOMS: atom_id res chain seq x y z
N MET A 1 -2.85 -36.77 4.63
CA MET A 1 -1.99 -36.55 3.45
C MET A 1 -0.68 -35.97 3.96
N THR A 2 0.46 -36.33 3.37
CA THR A 2 1.76 -35.77 3.77
C THR A 2 1.83 -34.30 3.37
N ASN A 3 2.10 -33.41 4.34
CA ASN A 3 2.45 -32.03 4.01
C ASN A 3 3.72 -32.04 3.17
N LEU A 4 3.71 -31.33 2.04
CA LEU A 4 4.89 -31.18 1.19
C LEU A 4 5.85 -30.16 1.80
N GLU A 5 7.14 -30.36 1.52
CA GLU A 5 8.27 -29.65 2.12
C GLU A 5 8.38 -28.22 1.55
N LEU A 6 7.49 -27.33 1.99
CA LEU A 6 7.44 -25.92 1.59
C LEU A 6 7.55 -24.99 2.81
N MET A 7 8.52 -24.07 2.84
CA MET A 7 8.53 -22.95 3.80
C MET A 7 7.45 -21.94 3.42
N ARG A 8 6.71 -21.41 4.39
CA ARG A 8 5.59 -20.49 4.18
C ARG A 8 5.82 -19.14 4.83
N ILE A 9 5.82 -18.09 4.02
CA ILE A 9 5.88 -16.69 4.46
C ILE A 9 4.48 -16.07 4.35
N LEU A 10 4.04 -15.37 5.39
CA LEU A 10 2.96 -14.39 5.30
C LEU A 10 3.57 -12.98 5.21
N HIS A 11 3.27 -12.28 4.11
CA HIS A 11 3.69 -10.90 3.87
C HIS A 11 2.51 -9.94 4.03
N THR A 12 2.69 -8.95 4.90
CA THR A 12 1.77 -7.85 5.22
C THR A 12 2.56 -6.54 5.38
N SER A 13 1.89 -5.40 5.24
CA SER A 13 2.49 -4.07 5.41
C SER A 13 1.43 -3.06 5.87
N ASP A 14 1.87 -1.85 6.20
CA ASP A 14 1.02 -0.65 6.27
C ASP A 14 -0.18 -0.82 7.24
N TRP A 15 0.14 -1.28 8.45
CA TRP A 15 -0.82 -1.50 9.53
C TRP A 15 -1.36 -0.19 10.10
N HIS A 16 -0.55 0.88 10.09
CA HIS A 16 -0.86 2.21 10.61
C HIS A 16 -1.62 2.19 11.95
N ILE A 17 -1.16 1.44 12.95
CA ILE A 17 -1.88 1.28 14.23
C ILE A 17 -2.10 2.67 14.86
N GLY A 18 -3.36 2.98 15.17
CA GLY A 18 -3.81 4.28 15.68
C GLY A 18 -4.37 5.26 14.63
N ARG A 19 -4.40 4.89 13.34
CA ARG A 19 -4.94 5.73 12.25
C ARG A 19 -6.42 6.01 12.42
N ARG A 20 -6.84 7.19 11.95
CA ARG A 20 -8.25 7.62 11.87
C ARG A 20 -8.64 7.85 10.42
N PHE A 21 -9.91 7.63 10.08
CA PHE A 21 -10.44 7.89 8.73
C PHE A 21 -11.65 8.81 8.78
N LYS A 22 -11.59 9.97 8.12
CA LYS A 22 -12.66 10.99 8.07
C LYS A 22 -13.27 11.35 9.44
N GLY A 23 -12.46 11.31 10.50
CA GLY A 23 -12.86 11.56 11.89
C GLY A 23 -13.21 10.30 12.69
N LEU A 24 -13.62 9.20 12.02
CA LEU A 24 -13.87 7.90 12.64
C LEU A 24 -12.59 7.29 13.22
N ASP A 25 -12.77 6.49 14.27
CA ASP A 25 -11.72 5.68 14.88
C ASP A 25 -11.65 4.32 14.17
N LEU A 26 -10.44 3.82 13.90
CA LEU A 26 -10.24 2.51 13.29
C LEU A 26 -9.81 1.43 14.28
N ALA A 27 -9.56 1.76 15.55
CA ALA A 27 -8.91 0.85 16.50
C ALA A 27 -9.64 -0.49 16.73
N GLU A 28 -10.96 -0.55 16.55
CA GLU A 28 -11.68 -1.83 16.60
C GLU A 28 -11.47 -2.68 15.35
N TYR A 29 -11.56 -2.10 14.15
CA TYR A 29 -11.28 -2.79 12.89
C TYR A 29 -9.81 -3.22 12.79
N GLN A 30 -8.88 -2.42 13.33
CA GLN A 30 -7.47 -2.78 13.43
C GLN A 30 -7.27 -3.99 14.35
N ARG A 31 -7.93 -4.03 15.52
CA ARG A 31 -7.88 -5.19 16.40
C ARG A 31 -8.43 -6.44 15.71
N ARG A 32 -9.62 -6.38 15.12
CA ARG A 32 -10.25 -7.50 14.39
C ARG A 32 -9.37 -8.02 13.24
N ALA A 33 -8.74 -7.12 12.48
CA ALA A 33 -7.80 -7.49 11.42
C ALA A 33 -6.53 -8.19 11.95
N LEU A 34 -6.01 -7.76 13.09
CA LEU A 34 -4.85 -8.37 13.75
C LEU A 34 -5.20 -9.68 14.48
N ASP A 35 -6.41 -9.81 15.03
CA ASP A 35 -6.95 -11.07 15.54
C ASP A 35 -7.03 -12.12 14.44
N TRP A 36 -7.68 -11.77 13.33
CA TRP A 36 -7.77 -12.59 12.12
C TRP A 36 -6.39 -12.93 11.53
N LEU A 37 -5.42 -12.03 11.64
CA LEU A 37 -4.05 -12.27 11.20
C LEU A 37 -3.39 -13.38 12.03
N VAL A 38 -3.50 -13.33 13.37
CA VAL A 38 -2.97 -14.37 14.28
C VAL A 38 -3.59 -15.75 13.97
N ASP A 39 -4.92 -15.80 13.81
CA ASP A 39 -5.62 -17.05 13.50
C ASP A 39 -5.29 -17.56 12.08
N THR A 40 -5.01 -16.66 11.13
CA THR A 40 -4.53 -17.02 9.79
C THR A 40 -3.09 -17.54 9.82
N VAL A 41 -2.17 -16.93 10.56
CA VAL A 41 -0.79 -17.43 10.74
C VAL A 41 -0.81 -18.86 11.31
N ARG A 42 -1.65 -19.12 12.31
CA ARG A 42 -1.86 -20.45 12.88
C ARG A 42 -2.48 -21.42 11.85
N ARG A 43 -3.63 -21.08 11.26
CA ARG A 43 -4.41 -21.96 10.37
C ARG A 43 -3.65 -22.34 9.11
N GLU A 44 -2.91 -21.41 8.53
CA GLU A 44 -2.16 -21.64 7.30
C GLU A 44 -0.78 -22.30 7.57
N HIS A 45 -0.39 -22.55 8.82
CA HIS A 45 0.94 -23.02 9.23
C HIS A 45 2.05 -22.20 8.57
N VAL A 46 2.15 -20.93 8.96
CA VAL A 46 3.16 -19.97 8.46
C VAL A 46 4.44 -20.09 9.27
N ASP A 47 5.58 -20.37 8.62
CA ASP A 47 6.90 -20.42 9.28
C ASP A 47 7.45 -18.98 9.55
N VAL A 48 7.11 -17.98 8.72
CA VAL A 48 7.62 -16.58 8.86
C VAL A 48 6.54 -15.53 8.60
N VAL A 49 6.44 -14.52 9.46
CA VAL A 49 5.61 -13.32 9.25
C VAL A 49 6.48 -12.11 8.95
N CYS A 50 6.34 -11.53 7.77
CA CYS A 50 7.03 -10.32 7.33
C CYS A 50 6.09 -9.11 7.36
N VAL A 51 6.39 -8.13 8.21
CA VAL A 51 5.68 -6.85 8.32
C VAL A 51 6.54 -5.72 7.72
N SER A 52 6.30 -5.39 6.45
CA SER A 52 7.17 -4.52 5.64
C SER A 52 6.91 -3.01 5.83
N GLY A 53 6.95 -2.53 7.07
CA GLY A 53 6.85 -1.10 7.41
C GLY A 53 5.44 -0.56 7.65
N ASP A 54 5.42 0.69 8.11
CA ASP A 54 4.28 1.46 8.63
C ASP A 54 3.42 0.68 9.63
N VAL A 55 4.09 0.28 10.72
CA VAL A 55 3.48 -0.40 11.87
C VAL A 55 2.56 0.57 12.62
N TYR A 56 3.03 1.79 12.90
CA TYR A 56 2.24 2.85 13.52
C TYR A 56 1.90 3.97 12.53
N ASP A 57 0.76 4.63 12.72
CA ASP A 57 0.41 5.81 11.90
C ASP A 57 1.25 7.06 12.21
N SER A 58 1.98 7.04 13.34
CA SER A 58 2.67 8.20 13.90
C SER A 58 4.01 7.78 14.50
N PRO A 59 5.08 8.60 14.35
CA PRO A 59 6.35 8.37 15.04
C PRO A 59 6.25 8.63 16.56
N MET A 60 5.06 9.04 17.05
CA MET A 60 4.68 9.12 18.45
C MET A 60 3.31 8.44 18.62
N PRO A 61 3.26 7.10 18.75
CA PRO A 61 2.00 6.35 18.89
C PRO A 61 1.34 6.59 20.25
N SER A 62 0.05 6.28 20.34
CA SER A 62 -0.70 6.33 21.61
C SER A 62 -0.40 5.10 22.48
N ALA A 63 -0.71 5.16 23.78
CA ALA A 63 -0.58 3.99 24.67
C ALA A 63 -1.37 2.79 24.12
N ALA A 64 -2.65 2.97 23.81
CA ALA A 64 -3.51 1.92 23.22
C ALA A 64 -3.02 1.40 21.85
N SER A 65 -2.23 2.18 21.12
CA SER A 65 -1.55 1.73 19.90
C SER A 65 -0.39 0.79 20.22
N VAL A 66 0.41 1.12 21.24
CA VAL A 66 1.52 0.29 21.73
C VAL A 66 0.98 -1.00 22.35
N ASP A 67 -0.06 -0.91 23.18
CA ASP A 67 -0.72 -2.06 23.82
C ASP A 67 -1.25 -3.06 22.78
N LEU A 68 -1.79 -2.58 21.65
CA LEU A 68 -2.26 -3.43 20.55
C LEU A 68 -1.11 -4.08 19.77
N LEU A 69 0.04 -3.41 19.63
CA LEU A 69 1.21 -4.03 19.01
C LEU A 69 1.84 -5.09 19.95
N ASP A 70 1.90 -4.82 21.25
CA ASP A 70 2.43 -5.75 22.26
C ASP A 70 1.61 -7.04 22.32
N ASP A 71 0.27 -6.95 22.31
CA ASP A 71 -0.63 -8.11 22.27
C ASP A 71 -0.43 -8.95 21.00
N VAL A 72 -0.48 -8.35 19.81
CA VAL A 72 -0.37 -9.13 18.56
C VAL A 72 1.02 -9.76 18.40
N LEU A 73 2.11 -9.04 18.71
CA LEU A 73 3.46 -9.61 18.65
C LEU A 73 3.66 -10.71 19.70
N THR A 74 3.13 -10.54 20.92
CA THR A 74 3.16 -11.59 21.96
C THR A 74 2.41 -12.84 21.51
N ARG A 75 1.22 -12.68 20.92
CA ARG A 75 0.39 -13.79 20.43
C ARG A 75 1.02 -14.53 19.26
N LEU A 76 1.58 -13.82 18.27
CA LEU A 76 2.29 -14.43 17.14
C LEU A 76 3.55 -15.18 17.61
N THR A 77 4.37 -14.55 18.46
CA THR A 77 5.65 -15.14 18.92
C THR A 77 5.51 -16.22 19.98
N SER A 78 4.28 -16.41 20.50
CA SER A 78 3.87 -17.52 21.38
C SER A 78 3.03 -18.59 20.66
N LEU A 79 3.02 -18.60 19.33
CA LEU A 79 2.60 -19.78 18.57
C LEU A 79 3.71 -20.84 18.66
N GLU A 80 3.34 -22.06 19.03
CA GLU A 80 4.24 -23.19 19.22
C GLU A 80 3.94 -24.32 18.23
N ASP A 81 4.95 -25.11 17.89
CA ASP A 81 4.86 -26.29 17.03
C ASP A 81 4.51 -27.55 17.83
N ASP A 82 4.36 -28.70 17.15
CA ASP A 82 4.04 -29.99 17.78
C ASP A 82 5.12 -30.46 18.78
N GLU A 83 6.32 -29.88 18.76
CA GLU A 83 7.41 -30.11 19.71
C GLU A 83 7.50 -29.05 20.84
N GLY A 84 6.61 -28.05 20.87
CA GLY A 84 6.60 -26.99 21.89
C GLY A 84 7.69 -25.93 21.68
N ARG A 85 8.22 -25.79 20.47
CA ARG A 85 9.17 -24.75 20.07
C ARG A 85 8.41 -23.60 19.38
N PRO A 86 8.95 -22.37 19.30
CA PRO A 86 8.28 -21.29 18.56
C PRO A 86 8.09 -21.68 17.08
N ALA A 87 6.85 -21.68 16.60
CA ALA A 87 6.50 -22.10 15.24
C ALA A 87 6.75 -21.03 14.17
N VAL A 88 6.94 -19.78 14.58
CA VAL A 88 6.90 -18.61 13.69
C VAL A 88 8.01 -17.61 14.05
N ASP A 89 8.83 -17.23 13.07
CA ASP A 89 9.68 -16.05 13.13
C ASP A 89 8.89 -14.80 12.69
N VAL A 90 8.82 -13.78 13.54
CA VAL A 90 8.11 -12.53 13.26
C VAL A 90 9.12 -11.43 13.00
N ILE A 91 9.15 -10.93 11.76
CA ILE A 91 10.12 -9.95 11.26
C ILE A 91 9.39 -8.66 10.91
N VAL A 92 9.84 -7.55 11.49
CA VAL A 92 9.18 -6.25 11.40
C VAL A 92 10.20 -5.18 11.05
N THR A 93 9.96 -4.45 9.97
CA THR A 93 10.73 -3.23 9.63
C THR A 93 9.91 -1.98 9.93
N PRO A 94 10.54 -0.83 10.21
CA PRO A 94 9.87 0.47 10.29
C PRO A 94 9.65 1.04 8.87
N GLY A 95 8.50 1.65 8.64
CA GLY A 95 8.22 2.44 7.43
C GLY A 95 8.50 3.95 7.60
N ASN A 96 7.90 4.78 6.74
CA ASN A 96 8.09 6.24 6.75
C ASN A 96 7.11 7.01 7.69
N HIS A 97 6.15 6.34 8.32
CA HIS A 97 5.39 6.87 9.47
C HIS A 97 6.07 6.51 10.80
N ASP A 98 6.79 5.39 10.87
CA ASP A 98 7.41 4.88 12.10
C ASP A 98 8.58 5.74 12.61
N SER A 99 8.88 5.61 13.91
CA SER A 99 10.16 6.04 14.47
C SER A 99 11.02 4.80 14.73
N ALA A 100 11.92 4.48 13.80
CA ALA A 100 12.79 3.29 13.87
C ALA A 100 13.47 3.12 15.25
N ARG A 101 13.99 4.20 15.83
CA ARG A 101 14.62 4.19 17.17
C ARG A 101 13.67 3.85 18.32
N LYS A 102 12.36 4.12 18.18
CA LYS A 102 11.34 3.75 19.18
C LYS A 102 10.80 2.34 18.93
N LEU A 103 10.53 1.99 17.68
CA LEU A 103 10.07 0.64 17.32
C LEU A 103 11.12 -0.41 17.71
N GLY A 104 12.39 -0.17 17.39
CA GLY A 104 13.51 -1.04 17.78
C GLY A 104 13.96 -0.90 19.24
N PHE A 105 13.25 -0.18 20.10
CA PHE A 105 13.65 -0.03 21.51
C PHE A 105 13.53 -1.38 22.23
N GLY A 106 14.63 -1.81 22.88
CA GLY A 106 14.66 -3.05 23.64
C GLY A 106 14.69 -4.34 22.80
N SER A 107 14.74 -4.27 21.47
CA SER A 107 14.71 -5.44 20.56
C SER A 107 15.75 -6.52 20.91
N ARG A 108 16.94 -6.12 21.35
CA ARG A 108 18.03 -7.01 21.81
C ARG A 108 17.72 -7.80 23.10
N MET A 109 16.53 -7.61 23.70
CA MET A 109 16.06 -8.28 24.92
C MET A 109 14.74 -9.05 24.69
N MET A 110 14.22 -9.07 23.46
CA MET A 110 12.96 -9.71 23.11
C MET A 110 13.12 -11.24 22.91
N ARG A 111 12.01 -11.94 22.65
CA ARG A 111 12.02 -13.37 22.30
C ARG A 111 12.89 -13.58 21.05
N PRO A 112 13.63 -14.71 20.94
CA PRO A 112 14.59 -14.92 19.84
C PRO A 112 13.93 -15.01 18.45
N ASN A 113 12.62 -15.25 18.39
CA ASN A 113 11.81 -15.27 17.17
C ASN A 113 11.07 -13.95 16.89
N LEU A 114 11.50 -12.82 17.48
CA LEU A 114 10.96 -11.48 17.23
C LEU A 114 12.06 -10.51 16.76
N HIS A 115 12.03 -10.17 15.48
CA HIS A 115 13.09 -9.44 14.80
C HIS A 115 12.63 -8.02 14.41
N LEU A 116 12.80 -7.06 15.32
CA LEU A 116 12.51 -5.64 15.05
C LEU A 116 13.71 -4.98 14.34
N CYS A 117 13.75 -5.11 13.02
CA CYS A 117 14.86 -4.72 12.15
C CYS A 117 14.85 -3.22 11.82
N CYS A 118 15.26 -2.42 12.82
CA CYS A 118 15.19 -0.96 12.81
C CYS A 118 16.56 -0.25 12.65
N ASP A 119 17.62 -0.96 12.28
CA ASP A 119 19.00 -0.45 12.28
C ASP A 119 19.65 -0.56 10.88
N THR A 120 19.79 0.57 10.18
CA THR A 120 20.42 0.65 8.86
C THR A 120 21.87 0.16 8.84
N ALA A 121 22.56 0.15 9.99
CA ALA A 121 23.93 -0.39 10.07
C ALA A 121 23.99 -1.92 9.86
N ARG A 122 22.83 -2.61 9.98
CA ARG A 122 22.70 -4.07 9.88
C ARG A 122 22.00 -4.53 8.58
N ILE A 123 21.94 -3.66 7.57
CA ILE A 123 21.13 -3.87 6.35
C ILE A 123 21.49 -5.12 5.52
N ALA A 124 22.72 -5.61 5.65
CA ALA A 124 23.22 -6.84 5.02
C ALA A 124 23.34 -8.02 6.01
N GLU A 125 22.75 -7.92 7.21
CA GLU A 125 22.59 -9.03 8.16
C GLU A 125 21.16 -9.58 8.07
N PRO A 126 20.90 -10.64 7.27
CA PRO A 126 19.58 -11.24 7.19
C PRO A 126 19.22 -12.01 8.46
N VAL A 127 17.93 -12.08 8.76
CA VAL A 127 17.40 -13.12 9.65
C VAL A 127 17.53 -14.45 8.90
N ILE A 128 18.18 -15.44 9.51
CA ILE A 128 18.29 -16.79 8.95
C ILE A 128 17.28 -17.68 9.66
N VAL A 129 16.24 -18.09 8.92
CA VAL A 129 15.23 -19.05 9.37
C VAL A 129 15.63 -20.45 8.89
N THR A 130 15.53 -21.45 9.76
CA THR A 130 15.92 -22.84 9.46
C THR A 130 14.80 -23.79 9.86
N ARG A 131 14.32 -24.60 8.92
CA ARG A 131 13.19 -25.50 9.20
C ARG A 131 13.60 -26.67 10.10
N GLY A 132 12.79 -26.96 11.12
CA GLY A 132 13.03 -28.06 12.07
C GLY A 132 14.15 -27.81 13.09
N GLY A 133 14.82 -26.66 13.03
CA GLY A 133 15.85 -26.25 14.00
C GLY A 133 17.23 -26.89 13.82
N ASP A 134 17.46 -27.66 12.75
CA ASP A 134 18.78 -28.18 12.40
C ASP A 134 19.48 -27.31 11.34
N THR A 135 20.79 -27.18 11.44
CA THR A 135 21.62 -26.42 10.49
C THR A 135 21.73 -27.11 9.13
N THR A 136 21.38 -28.40 9.03
CA THR A 136 21.31 -29.15 7.76
C THR A 136 20.00 -28.96 6.98
N GLY A 137 18.97 -28.39 7.62
CA GLY A 137 17.66 -28.15 7.00
C GLY A 137 17.64 -26.98 6.02
N GLU A 138 16.53 -26.85 5.30
CA GLU A 138 16.23 -25.73 4.40
C GLU A 138 16.45 -24.38 5.11
N ARG A 139 17.16 -23.46 4.43
CA ARG A 139 17.52 -22.13 4.96
C ARG A 139 16.81 -21.03 4.15
N LEU A 140 16.24 -20.07 4.87
CA LEU A 140 15.69 -18.84 4.30
C LEU A 140 16.42 -17.63 4.91
N ALA A 141 17.00 -16.79 4.06
CA ALA A 141 17.55 -15.50 4.45
C ALA A 141 16.54 -14.39 4.18
N VAL A 142 16.03 -13.75 5.23
CA VAL A 142 15.19 -12.54 5.12
C VAL A 142 16.04 -11.31 5.42
N TYR A 143 16.40 -10.58 4.37
CA TYR A 143 16.96 -9.24 4.48
C TYR A 143 15.83 -8.28 4.85
N ALA A 144 15.93 -7.66 6.01
CA ALA A 144 14.86 -6.84 6.58
C ALA A 144 15.26 -5.35 6.53
N MET A 145 14.97 -4.68 5.41
CA MET A 145 15.38 -3.30 5.19
C MET A 145 14.40 -2.30 5.85
N PRO A 146 14.85 -1.46 6.81
CA PRO A 146 14.06 -0.33 7.30
C PRO A 146 13.88 0.71 6.19
N TYR A 147 12.84 1.55 6.27
CA TYR A 147 12.69 2.70 5.38
C TYR A 147 13.96 3.56 5.35
N LEU A 148 14.48 3.78 4.14
CA LEU A 148 15.73 4.52 3.91
C LEU A 148 15.42 5.98 3.56
N ASP A 149 15.27 6.80 4.61
CA ASP A 149 15.40 8.26 4.49
C ASP A 149 16.80 8.61 3.94
N PRO A 150 16.92 9.36 2.83
CA PRO A 150 18.21 9.63 2.22
C PRO A 150 19.17 10.43 3.11
N ASP A 151 18.69 11.34 3.95
CA ASP A 151 19.56 12.17 4.78
C ASP A 151 20.10 11.39 5.99
N VAL A 152 19.31 10.45 6.52
CA VAL A 152 19.73 9.57 7.63
C VAL A 152 20.57 8.38 7.14
N ALA A 153 20.20 7.77 6.01
CA ALA A 153 20.82 6.52 5.56
C ALA A 153 22.18 6.71 4.85
N ARG A 154 22.38 7.80 4.09
CA ARG A 154 23.60 7.99 3.27
C ARG A 154 24.91 7.87 4.06
N PRO A 155 25.11 8.54 5.20
CA PRO A 155 26.39 8.44 5.94
C PRO A 155 26.66 7.04 6.52
N VAL A 156 25.59 6.27 6.80
CA VAL A 156 25.70 4.88 7.28
C VAL A 156 26.08 3.96 6.12
N LEU A 157 25.42 4.09 4.98
CA LEU A 157 25.67 3.28 3.79
C LEU A 157 27.02 3.58 3.13
N GLU A 158 27.44 4.85 3.07
CA GLU A 158 28.78 5.25 2.62
C GLU A 158 29.87 4.60 3.47
N LYS A 159 29.70 4.59 4.80
CA LYS A 159 30.60 3.88 5.72
C LYS A 159 30.63 2.36 5.47
N LEU A 160 29.46 1.72 5.36
CA LEU A 160 29.37 0.27 5.15
C LEU A 160 29.98 -0.18 3.82
N LEU A 161 29.81 0.60 2.74
CA LEU A 161 30.46 0.32 1.45
C LEU A 161 31.99 0.33 1.59
N VAL A 162 32.55 1.38 2.21
CA VAL A 162 33.99 1.49 2.47
C VAL A 162 34.51 0.35 3.36
N GLU A 163 33.76 -0.05 4.40
CA GLU A 163 34.11 -1.19 5.26
C GLU A 163 34.01 -2.54 4.54
N ALA A 164 33.20 -2.66 3.50
CA ALA A 164 33.11 -3.84 2.62
C ALA A 164 34.15 -3.87 1.49
N GLY A 165 34.85 -2.75 1.23
CA GLY A 165 35.70 -2.57 0.04
C GLY A 165 34.92 -2.23 -1.24
N GLU A 166 33.61 -2.06 -1.13
CA GLU A 166 32.73 -1.62 -2.20
C GLU A 166 32.86 -0.10 -2.41
N HIS A 167 32.91 0.34 -3.67
CA HIS A 167 32.94 1.76 -4.00
C HIS A 167 31.50 2.27 -4.20
N ALA A 168 31.24 3.55 -3.91
CA ALA A 168 29.94 4.16 -4.21
C ALA A 168 29.74 4.30 -5.74
N PRO A 169 28.53 4.65 -6.23
CA PRO A 169 28.33 4.94 -7.65
C PRO A 169 29.18 6.13 -8.10
N VAL A 170 29.83 6.00 -9.26
CA VAL A 170 30.38 7.11 -10.03
C VAL A 170 29.41 7.35 -11.19
N ASP A 171 29.00 8.60 -11.40
CA ASP A 171 28.07 8.95 -12.48
C ASP A 171 28.81 9.16 -13.82
N ASP A 172 28.80 8.15 -14.69
CA ASP A 172 29.19 8.30 -16.10
C ASP A 172 28.00 8.84 -16.94
N GLU A 173 28.15 10.09 -17.39
CA GLU A 173 27.35 10.88 -18.35
C GLU A 173 25.91 10.44 -18.74
N VAL A 174 24.90 11.18 -18.25
CA VAL A 174 23.73 11.57 -19.07
C VAL A 174 23.42 13.06 -18.92
N ALA A 175 24.22 13.92 -19.57
CA ALA A 175 24.02 15.36 -19.57
C ALA A 175 22.93 15.79 -20.58
N GLY A 176 21.66 15.76 -20.16
CA GLY A 176 20.55 16.35 -20.92
C GLY A 176 20.65 17.89 -20.98
N PRO A 177 20.21 18.54 -22.08
CA PRO A 177 20.42 19.98 -22.27
C PRO A 177 19.52 20.83 -21.35
N ALA A 178 20.11 21.43 -20.31
CA ALA A 178 19.43 22.36 -19.43
C ALA A 178 19.09 23.68 -20.16
N ALA A 179 17.80 23.95 -20.37
CA ALA A 179 17.32 25.24 -20.85
C ALA A 179 17.46 26.29 -19.73
N GLY A 180 18.45 27.18 -19.85
CA GLY A 180 18.80 28.12 -18.79
C GLY A 180 17.83 29.29 -18.64
N HIS A 181 17.33 29.48 -17.41
CA HIS A 181 16.94 30.80 -16.91
C HIS A 181 17.81 31.15 -15.71
N ALA A 182 18.64 32.18 -15.85
CA ALA A 182 19.59 32.60 -14.84
C ALA A 182 18.93 33.46 -13.75
N PHE A 183 19.35 33.24 -12.51
CA PHE A 183 19.24 34.21 -11.42
C PHE A 183 20.58 34.28 -10.71
N GLU A 184 21.20 35.46 -10.71
CA GLU A 184 22.46 35.72 -10.01
C GLU A 184 22.19 35.95 -8.51
N GLY A 185 23.03 35.38 -7.65
CA GLY A 185 22.87 35.42 -6.19
C GLY A 185 24.19 35.10 -5.50
N ASP A 186 25.04 36.12 -5.35
CA ASP A 186 26.44 36.00 -4.92
C ASP A 186 26.59 35.64 -3.43
N ASN A 187 27.45 34.65 -3.12
CA ASN A 187 28.54 34.81 -2.13
C ASN A 187 29.55 33.65 -2.17
N LEU A 188 30.84 34.00 -2.10
CA LEU A 188 31.99 33.07 -2.05
C LEU A 188 32.59 33.01 -0.64
N GLN A 189 32.96 31.81 -0.15
CA GLN A 189 34.23 31.63 0.60
C GLN A 189 34.63 30.15 0.87
N ASN A 190 35.45 29.64 -0.05
CA ASN A 190 36.71 28.90 0.21
C ASN A 190 36.83 27.96 1.43
N SER A 191 36.87 26.66 1.15
CA SER A 191 37.97 25.80 1.63
C SER A 191 38.34 24.81 0.52
N GLY A 192 39.63 24.60 0.26
CA GLY A 192 40.10 23.78 -0.85
C GLY A 192 39.94 22.29 -0.57
N ASP A 193 39.22 21.57 -1.43
CA ASP A 193 39.00 20.13 -1.33
C ASP A 193 39.69 19.38 -2.48
N ASN A 194 40.08 18.13 -2.23
CA ASN A 194 40.86 17.32 -3.16
C ASN A 194 39.95 16.79 -4.30
N PRO A 195 40.26 16.98 -5.60
CA PRO A 195 39.35 16.61 -6.69
C PRO A 195 39.03 15.11 -6.80
N ASP A 196 39.78 14.26 -6.09
CA ASP A 196 39.61 12.81 -6.00
C ASP A 196 38.58 12.37 -4.92
N ALA A 197 38.14 13.30 -4.04
CA ALA A 197 37.29 13.00 -2.88
C ALA A 197 35.77 13.18 -3.14
N SER A 198 35.39 13.67 -4.33
CA SER A 198 34.00 13.95 -4.70
C SER A 198 33.27 12.78 -5.37
N ALA A 199 34.00 11.86 -6.00
CA ALA A 199 33.46 10.83 -6.89
C ALA A 199 32.79 9.62 -6.20
N SER A 200 32.80 9.54 -4.87
CA SER A 200 32.30 8.38 -4.11
C SER A 200 31.31 8.76 -3.01
N ARG A 201 30.24 9.48 -3.36
CA ARG A 201 29.12 9.80 -2.47
C ARG A 201 27.82 9.26 -3.04
N ILE A 202 26.98 8.68 -2.18
CA ILE A 202 25.67 8.16 -2.60
C ILE A 202 24.79 9.36 -3.00
N PRO A 203 24.00 9.30 -4.10
CA PRO A 203 23.06 10.36 -4.45
C PRO A 203 22.03 10.65 -3.35
N ARG A 204 21.56 11.90 -3.25
CA ARG A 204 20.55 12.32 -2.25
C ARG A 204 19.11 12.01 -2.73
N SER A 205 18.86 10.74 -3.03
CA SER A 205 17.58 10.21 -3.52
C SER A 205 17.30 8.82 -2.95
N HIS A 206 16.05 8.37 -3.01
CA HIS A 206 15.68 7.00 -2.61
C HIS A 206 16.35 5.93 -3.49
N GLU A 207 16.50 6.19 -4.79
CA GLU A 207 17.25 5.33 -5.71
C GLU A 207 18.71 5.17 -5.27
N GLY A 208 19.39 6.26 -4.87
CA GLY A 208 20.78 6.22 -4.44
C GLY A 208 20.99 5.32 -3.23
N VAL A 209 20.19 5.51 -2.16
CA VAL A 209 20.31 4.70 -0.93
C VAL A 209 19.86 3.26 -1.14
N MET A 210 18.82 3.01 -1.93
CA MET A 210 18.40 1.65 -2.28
C MET A 210 19.48 0.93 -3.08
N THR A 211 20.09 1.59 -4.07
CA THR A 211 21.17 1.02 -4.89
C THR A 211 22.39 0.66 -4.03
N ALA A 212 22.78 1.54 -3.10
CA ALA A 212 23.87 1.26 -2.16
C ALA A 212 23.56 0.08 -1.23
N ALA A 213 22.35 0.03 -0.66
CA ALA A 213 21.90 -1.09 0.17
C ALA A 213 21.87 -2.41 -0.61
N MET A 214 21.39 -2.38 -1.86
CA MET A 214 21.34 -3.56 -2.73
C MET A 214 22.72 -4.07 -3.15
N ARG A 215 23.77 -3.24 -3.22
CA ARG A 215 25.17 -3.70 -3.38
C ARG A 215 25.59 -4.55 -2.18
N LEU A 216 25.43 -4.02 -0.96
CA LEU A 216 25.79 -4.70 0.29
C LEU A 216 25.03 -6.03 0.47
N ILE A 217 23.71 -6.03 0.23
CA ILE A 217 22.86 -7.23 0.29
C ILE A 217 23.28 -8.26 -0.76
N ARG A 218 23.55 -7.83 -2.01
CA ARG A 218 23.99 -8.74 -3.09
C ARG A 218 25.32 -9.42 -2.74
N ALA A 219 26.30 -8.68 -2.21
CA ALA A 219 27.60 -9.23 -1.82
C ALA A 219 27.47 -10.27 -0.69
N ASP A 220 26.65 -9.99 0.33
CA ASP A 220 26.38 -10.94 1.42
C ASP A 220 25.61 -12.19 0.92
N LEU A 221 24.57 -12.02 0.10
CA LEU A 221 23.77 -13.11 -0.46
C LEU A 221 24.60 -14.02 -1.37
N GLN A 222 25.47 -13.46 -2.22
CA GLN A 222 26.37 -14.24 -3.07
C GLN A 222 27.29 -15.14 -2.24
N ARG A 223 27.84 -14.60 -1.14
CA ARG A 223 28.68 -15.36 -0.21
C ARG A 223 27.89 -16.50 0.48
N ARG A 224 26.72 -16.19 1.06
CA ARG A 224 25.88 -17.20 1.74
C ARG A 224 25.39 -18.32 0.83
N ARG A 225 25.06 -18.01 -0.43
CA ARG A 225 24.70 -19.05 -1.42
C ARG A 225 25.89 -19.87 -1.88
N ALA A 226 27.11 -19.32 -1.89
CA ALA A 226 28.32 -20.13 -2.12
C ALA A 226 28.57 -21.09 -0.94
N GLU A 227 28.40 -20.62 0.29
CA GLU A 227 28.48 -21.41 1.53
C GLU A 227 27.42 -22.54 1.53
N ALA A 228 26.13 -22.21 1.39
CA ALA A 228 25.04 -23.20 1.39
C ALA A 228 25.13 -24.21 0.23
N LYS A 229 25.62 -23.79 -0.95
CA LYS A 229 25.89 -24.69 -2.08
C LYS A 229 27.04 -25.66 -1.80
N ALA A 230 28.01 -25.29 -0.98
CA ALA A 230 29.08 -26.19 -0.53
C ALA A 230 28.57 -27.19 0.54
N ASP A 231 27.66 -26.74 1.42
CA ASP A 231 26.95 -27.62 2.37
C ASP A 231 25.96 -28.58 1.68
N GLY A 232 25.49 -28.24 0.47
CA GLY A 232 24.44 -28.97 -0.26
C GLY A 232 23.01 -28.63 0.19
N VAL A 233 22.82 -27.48 0.82
CA VAL A 233 21.58 -27.09 1.52
C VAL A 233 20.74 -26.09 0.69
N PRO A 234 19.42 -26.32 0.54
CA PRO A 234 18.50 -25.34 -0.07
C PRO A 234 18.56 -23.96 0.58
N PHE A 235 18.65 -22.90 -0.25
CA PHE A 235 18.85 -21.52 0.24
C PHE A 235 18.01 -20.49 -0.52
N HIS A 236 16.87 -20.12 0.07
CA HIS A 236 16.01 -19.03 -0.43
C HIS A 236 16.41 -17.68 0.15
N ALA A 237 16.15 -16.61 -0.60
CA ALA A 237 16.46 -15.24 -0.18
C ALA A 237 15.31 -14.28 -0.48
N VAL A 238 14.87 -13.55 0.55
CA VAL A 238 13.76 -12.60 0.50
C VAL A 238 14.22 -11.25 1.02
N LEU A 239 13.75 -10.18 0.41
CA LEU A 239 13.94 -8.81 0.89
C LEU A 239 12.60 -8.21 1.30
N MET A 240 12.50 -7.73 2.54
CA MET A 240 11.48 -6.77 2.96
C MET A 240 12.00 -5.36 2.69
N ALA A 241 11.20 -4.51 2.06
CA ALA A 241 11.53 -3.10 1.86
C ALA A 241 10.27 -2.23 1.88
N HIS A 242 10.42 -0.97 2.29
CA HIS A 242 9.34 0.01 2.37
C HIS A 242 9.72 1.24 1.53
N ALA A 243 9.22 1.32 0.30
CA ALA A 243 9.56 2.35 -0.68
C ALA A 243 8.58 2.33 -1.87
N PHE A 244 8.38 3.48 -2.53
CA PHE A 244 7.66 3.54 -3.80
C PHE A 244 8.57 3.05 -4.96
N VAL A 245 8.42 1.79 -5.37
CA VAL A 245 9.05 1.23 -6.57
C VAL A 245 8.25 1.62 -7.83
N SER A 246 8.94 2.19 -8.83
CA SER A 246 8.34 2.68 -10.08
C SER A 246 7.63 1.57 -10.87
N GLY A 247 6.52 1.92 -11.54
CA GLY A 247 5.66 0.97 -12.24
C GLY A 247 4.48 0.42 -11.40
N ALA A 248 4.33 0.91 -10.18
CA ALA A 248 3.19 0.67 -9.30
C ALA A 248 2.26 1.89 -9.22
N SER A 249 1.05 1.71 -8.68
CA SER A 249 -0.01 2.71 -8.58
C SER A 249 -0.31 3.08 -7.12
N PRO A 250 -0.08 4.35 -6.70
CA PRO A 250 -0.40 4.82 -5.35
C PRO A 250 -1.89 5.15 -5.16
N SER A 251 -2.28 5.37 -3.91
CA SER A 251 -3.58 5.91 -3.48
C SER A 251 -3.38 7.29 -2.81
N ASP A 252 -4.44 7.97 -2.39
CA ASP A 252 -4.33 9.31 -1.76
C ASP A 252 -4.08 9.26 -0.24
N SER A 253 -3.92 8.06 0.32
CA SER A 253 -3.69 7.80 1.75
C SER A 253 -2.20 7.69 2.09
N GLU A 254 -1.37 7.40 1.10
CA GLU A 254 0.09 7.30 1.17
C GLU A 254 0.75 8.69 1.32
N ARG A 255 1.92 8.77 1.98
CA ARG A 255 2.73 10.00 1.99
C ARG A 255 3.59 10.08 0.73
N ASN A 256 3.57 11.23 0.06
CA ASN A 256 4.52 11.51 -1.03
C ASN A 256 5.97 11.53 -0.50
N LEU A 257 6.83 10.68 -1.06
CA LEU A 257 8.25 10.50 -0.71
C LEU A 257 9.22 11.36 -1.57
N THR A 258 8.75 12.42 -2.24
CA THR A 258 9.59 13.25 -3.12
C THR A 258 10.77 13.85 -2.35
N ILE A 259 11.99 13.36 -2.60
CA ILE A 259 13.25 13.88 -2.05
C ILE A 259 14.23 14.04 -3.21
N GLY A 260 14.77 15.26 -3.37
CA GLY A 260 15.65 15.58 -4.50
C GLY A 260 14.93 15.76 -5.85
N GLY A 261 13.60 15.74 -5.88
CA GLY A 261 12.80 15.89 -7.11
C GLY A 261 12.37 14.57 -7.77
N VAL A 262 12.72 13.43 -7.17
CA VAL A 262 12.24 12.09 -7.55
C VAL A 262 11.54 11.45 -6.35
N ASP A 263 10.45 10.74 -6.60
CA ASP A 263 9.56 10.14 -5.59
C ASP A 263 9.72 8.62 -5.45
N SER A 264 10.39 7.97 -6.41
CA SER A 264 10.36 6.53 -6.60
C SER A 264 11.73 5.91 -6.89
N VAL A 265 11.82 4.60 -6.67
CA VAL A 265 12.97 3.74 -6.94
C VAL A 265 12.71 2.96 -8.24
N PRO A 266 13.57 3.07 -9.27
CA PRO A 266 13.42 2.28 -10.49
C PRO A 266 13.47 0.78 -10.20
N ALA A 267 12.49 0.02 -10.72
CA ALA A 267 12.39 -1.43 -10.53
C ALA A 267 13.67 -2.20 -10.95
N ALA A 268 14.46 -1.66 -11.87
CA ALA A 268 15.72 -2.23 -12.33
C ALA A 268 16.80 -2.37 -11.23
N VAL A 269 16.72 -1.60 -10.14
CA VAL A 269 17.63 -1.73 -8.97
C VAL A 269 17.61 -3.14 -8.38
N PHE A 270 16.50 -3.88 -8.54
CA PHE A 270 16.31 -5.24 -8.03
C PHE A 270 16.59 -6.36 -9.05
N SER A 271 16.90 -6.05 -10.32
CA SER A 271 17.04 -7.05 -11.40
C SER A 271 18.07 -8.14 -11.09
N ASP A 272 19.34 -7.76 -10.88
CA ASP A 272 20.41 -8.69 -10.49
C ASP A 272 20.49 -8.90 -8.98
N SER A 273 19.42 -8.69 -8.22
CA SER A 273 19.43 -8.93 -6.78
C SER A 273 19.70 -10.41 -6.43
N GLY A 274 19.30 -11.32 -7.32
CA GLY A 274 19.29 -12.76 -7.07
C GLY A 274 18.21 -13.20 -6.08
N LEU A 275 17.41 -12.28 -5.52
CA LEU A 275 16.33 -12.59 -4.58
C LEU A 275 15.26 -13.45 -5.25
N ASP A 276 14.51 -14.17 -4.42
CA ASP A 276 13.42 -15.04 -4.86
C ASP A 276 12.07 -14.33 -4.72
N TYR A 277 11.90 -13.54 -3.66
CA TYR A 277 10.72 -12.68 -3.43
C TYR A 277 11.14 -11.31 -2.89
N LEU A 278 10.40 -10.27 -3.29
CA LEU A 278 10.56 -8.89 -2.82
C LEU A 278 9.24 -8.42 -2.19
N ALA A 279 9.25 -8.33 -0.86
CA ALA A 279 8.14 -8.04 0.04
C ALA A 279 8.03 -6.53 0.29
N LEU A 280 7.26 -5.82 -0.54
CA LEU A 280 7.11 -4.37 -0.46
C LEU A 280 5.97 -3.94 0.48
N GLY A 281 6.22 -2.92 1.29
CA GLY A 281 5.20 -2.02 1.85
C GLY A 281 5.29 -0.62 1.25
N HIS A 282 4.58 0.34 1.83
CA HIS A 282 4.36 1.74 1.42
C HIS A 282 3.11 2.02 0.58
N LEU A 283 2.74 1.14 -0.37
CA LEU A 283 1.53 1.34 -1.19
C LEU A 283 0.36 0.49 -0.67
N HIS A 284 -0.75 1.14 -0.35
CA HIS A 284 -1.86 0.52 0.38
C HIS A 284 -2.66 -0.50 -0.43
N ARG A 285 -2.62 -0.45 -1.76
CA ARG A 285 -3.28 -1.45 -2.63
C ARG A 285 -2.33 -2.61 -2.95
N ALA A 286 -2.78 -3.83 -2.64
CA ALA A 286 -2.09 -5.09 -2.96
C ALA A 286 -1.86 -5.24 -4.47
N GLN A 287 -0.62 -5.22 -4.93
CA GLN A 287 -0.28 -5.20 -6.36
C GLN A 287 1.09 -5.83 -6.66
N GLN A 288 1.24 -6.43 -7.83
CA GLN A 288 2.52 -6.99 -8.30
C GLN A 288 3.32 -5.93 -9.06
N VAL A 289 4.63 -5.86 -8.81
CA VAL A 289 5.57 -5.04 -9.59
C VAL A 289 6.34 -5.95 -10.54
N ARG A 290 6.43 -5.57 -11.82
CA ARG A 290 7.34 -6.23 -12.77
C ARG A 290 8.75 -5.67 -12.59
N ILE A 291 9.59 -6.42 -11.89
CA ILE A 291 11.04 -6.23 -11.96
C ILE A 291 11.49 -6.67 -13.37
N PRO A 292 12.21 -5.84 -14.14
CA PRO A 292 12.73 -6.26 -15.44
C PRO A 292 13.83 -7.31 -15.25
N ALA A 293 13.97 -8.23 -16.20
CA ALA A 293 15.20 -9.02 -16.29
C ALA A 293 16.38 -8.08 -16.53
N SER A 294 17.56 -8.40 -16.00
CA SER A 294 18.74 -7.57 -16.24
C SER A 294 19.08 -7.49 -17.72
N ALA A 295 19.49 -6.32 -18.17
CA ALA A 295 20.11 -6.13 -19.47
C ALA A 295 21.53 -6.73 -19.42
N GLY A 296 21.60 -8.07 -19.42
CA GLY A 296 22.85 -8.81 -19.39
C GLY A 296 23.79 -8.29 -20.46
N VAL A 297 25.06 -8.06 -20.09
CA VAL A 297 26.03 -7.34 -20.93
C VAL A 297 26.35 -8.15 -22.18
N ALA A 298 25.55 -7.94 -23.22
CA ALA A 298 25.87 -8.25 -24.60
C ALA A 298 26.99 -7.31 -25.05
N ALA A 299 28.20 -7.56 -24.54
CA ALA A 299 29.41 -6.81 -24.84
C ALA A 299 29.54 -6.70 -26.36
N GLY A 300 29.72 -5.47 -26.86
CA GLY A 300 29.57 -5.15 -28.26
C GLY A 300 30.54 -5.94 -29.14
N ILE A 301 30.04 -7.02 -29.76
CA ILE A 301 30.72 -7.67 -30.90
C ILE A 301 30.56 -6.74 -32.10
N SER A 302 31.41 -5.71 -32.15
CA SER A 302 31.65 -4.95 -33.36
C SER A 302 32.05 -5.93 -34.47
N SER A 303 31.31 -5.91 -35.58
CA SER A 303 31.42 -6.91 -36.64
C SER A 303 32.60 -6.64 -37.58
N ASP A 304 33.82 -6.49 -37.05
CA ASP A 304 35.02 -6.27 -37.86
C ASP A 304 36.34 -6.78 -37.22
N THR A 305 36.50 -8.11 -37.15
CA THR A 305 37.82 -8.75 -37.39
C THR A 305 37.67 -10.25 -37.65
N THR A 306 38.31 -10.77 -38.70
CA THR A 306 38.35 -12.21 -39.00
C THR A 306 39.59 -12.88 -38.40
N THR A 307 39.44 -13.51 -37.24
CA THR A 307 40.43 -14.47 -36.70
C THR A 307 39.72 -15.64 -36.04
N ASP A 308 40.01 -16.86 -36.51
CA ASP A 308 39.46 -18.10 -35.95
C ASP A 308 39.92 -18.31 -34.50
N VAL A 309 38.96 -18.61 -33.62
CA VAL A 309 39.19 -19.07 -32.24
C VAL A 309 38.47 -20.42 -32.07
N PRO A 310 39.10 -21.46 -31.50
CA PRO A 310 38.48 -22.78 -31.41
C PRO A 310 37.21 -22.77 -30.54
N ALA A 311 36.16 -23.46 -31.01
CA ALA A 311 34.91 -23.60 -30.26
C ALA A 311 35.12 -24.45 -29.00
N GLY A 312 35.19 -23.81 -27.83
CA GLY A 312 35.36 -24.47 -26.55
C GLY A 312 34.86 -23.65 -25.37
N ALA A 313 33.84 -24.17 -24.67
CA ALA A 313 33.42 -23.77 -23.33
C ALA A 313 33.06 -22.28 -23.10
N SER A 314 32.12 -21.73 -23.88
CA SER A 314 31.22 -20.69 -23.36
C SER A 314 30.21 -21.31 -22.39
N ALA A 315 30.65 -21.53 -21.14
CA ALA A 315 29.73 -21.90 -20.06
C ALA A 315 28.76 -20.73 -19.82
N GLY A 316 27.54 -20.85 -20.34
CA GLY A 316 26.54 -19.78 -20.32
C GLY A 316 26.22 -19.37 -18.89
N VAL A 317 26.62 -18.16 -18.50
CA VAL A 317 26.18 -17.54 -17.25
C VAL A 317 24.71 -17.16 -17.44
N VAL A 318 23.81 -18.05 -17.03
CA VAL A 318 22.38 -17.76 -16.96
C VAL A 318 22.20 -16.59 -16.00
N ALA A 319 21.76 -15.45 -16.52
CA ALA A 319 21.47 -14.28 -15.70
C ALA A 319 20.43 -14.63 -14.63
N PRO A 320 20.58 -14.16 -13.38
CA PRO A 320 19.63 -14.48 -12.33
C PRO A 320 18.24 -14.00 -12.73
N MET A 321 17.23 -14.89 -12.63
CA MET A 321 15.85 -14.47 -12.83
C MET A 321 15.48 -13.39 -11.81
N PRO A 322 14.75 -12.33 -12.22
CA PRO A 322 14.36 -11.26 -11.31
C PRO A 322 13.35 -11.78 -10.26
N PRO A 323 13.36 -11.23 -9.03
CA PRO A 323 12.47 -11.64 -7.95
C PRO A 323 11.00 -11.39 -8.28
N ILE A 324 10.13 -12.20 -7.68
CA ILE A 324 8.69 -11.90 -7.64
C ILE A 324 8.49 -10.73 -6.65
N ALA A 325 8.21 -9.52 -7.17
CA ALA A 325 7.98 -8.34 -6.35
C ALA A 325 6.49 -8.01 -6.19
N ARG A 326 6.05 -7.74 -4.97
CA ARG A 326 4.65 -7.45 -4.67
C ARG A 326 4.53 -6.54 -3.45
N TYR A 327 3.61 -5.57 -3.51
CA TYR A 327 3.11 -4.90 -2.31
C TYR A 327 2.04 -5.76 -1.65
N ALA A 328 2.14 -6.00 -0.35
CA ALA A 328 1.04 -6.63 0.39
C ALA A 328 -0.16 -5.69 0.47
N GLY A 329 0.09 -4.41 0.75
CA GLY A 329 -0.93 -3.41 1.01
C GLY A 329 -1.45 -3.48 2.45
N SER A 330 -2.19 -2.45 2.83
CA SER A 330 -2.69 -2.25 4.19
C SER A 330 -3.79 -3.25 4.58
N LEU A 331 -3.90 -3.56 5.87
CA LEU A 331 -4.97 -4.40 6.43
C LEU A 331 -6.35 -3.71 6.40
N LEU A 332 -6.39 -2.38 6.41
CA LEU A 332 -7.60 -1.55 6.33
C LEU A 332 -7.51 -0.54 5.18
N ALA A 333 -8.64 -0.14 4.61
CA ALA A 333 -8.70 0.93 3.62
C ALA A 333 -8.63 2.31 4.29
N TYR A 334 -7.82 3.23 3.74
CA TYR A 334 -7.49 4.54 4.33
C TYR A 334 -7.81 5.76 3.43
N SER A 335 -8.15 5.55 2.16
CA SER A 335 -8.70 6.51 1.20
C SER A 335 -9.82 5.87 0.38
N PHE A 336 -10.73 6.69 -0.14
CA PHE A 336 -11.78 6.26 -1.06
C PHE A 336 -11.22 5.74 -2.40
N SER A 337 -10.05 6.18 -2.86
CA SER A 337 -9.44 5.62 -4.07
C SER A 337 -8.96 4.17 -3.92
N GLU A 338 -8.98 3.62 -2.71
CA GLU A 338 -8.74 2.19 -2.44
C GLU A 338 -10.00 1.32 -2.67
N SER A 339 -11.15 1.93 -3.01
CA SER A 339 -12.41 1.24 -3.33
C SER A 339 -12.27 0.25 -4.48
N CYS A 340 -12.90 -0.92 -4.36
CA CYS A 340 -13.10 -1.84 -5.47
C CYS A 340 -14.30 -1.42 -6.34
N THR A 341 -14.25 -1.72 -7.65
CA THR A 341 -15.38 -1.54 -8.58
C THR A 341 -15.64 -2.85 -9.35
N PRO A 342 -16.79 -3.52 -9.15
CA PRO A 342 -17.81 -3.24 -8.14
C PRO A 342 -17.25 -3.38 -6.70
N PRO A 343 -17.92 -2.81 -5.69
CA PRO A 343 -17.55 -3.00 -4.29
C PRO A 343 -17.49 -4.47 -3.92
N THR A 344 -16.52 -4.82 -3.07
CA THR A 344 -16.41 -6.16 -2.47
C THR A 344 -17.01 -6.14 -1.06
N VAL A 345 -17.41 -7.30 -0.54
CA VAL A 345 -17.91 -7.39 0.84
C VAL A 345 -16.73 -7.17 1.80
N GLY A 346 -16.87 -6.17 2.68
CA GLY A 346 -15.77 -5.72 3.54
C GLY A 346 -14.85 -4.73 2.84
N ASN A 347 -13.61 -4.60 3.30
CA ASN A 347 -12.69 -3.54 2.87
C ASN A 347 -11.82 -3.85 1.64
N GLY A 348 -12.03 -4.99 0.98
CA GLY A 348 -11.26 -5.41 -0.20
C GLY A 348 -9.77 -5.70 0.03
N LYS A 349 -9.31 -5.77 1.29
CA LYS A 349 -7.89 -5.98 1.63
C LYS A 349 -7.50 -7.46 1.67
N SER A 350 -6.20 -7.72 1.53
CA SER A 350 -5.65 -9.08 1.58
C SER A 350 -4.21 -9.10 2.08
N VAL A 351 -3.82 -10.14 2.82
CA VAL A 351 -2.39 -10.48 3.01
C VAL A 351 -1.91 -11.40 1.89
N THR A 352 -0.60 -11.47 1.67
CA THR A 352 0.00 -12.41 0.71
C THR A 352 0.61 -13.60 1.43
N ILE A 353 0.34 -14.82 0.97
CA ILE A 353 1.11 -16.01 1.32
C ILE A 353 2.07 -16.33 0.17
N VAL A 354 3.33 -16.62 0.52
CA VAL A 354 4.36 -17.13 -0.38
C VAL A 354 4.77 -18.51 0.12
N ASP A 355 4.57 -19.52 -0.72
CA ASP A 355 5.03 -20.88 -0.50
C ASP A 355 6.37 -21.08 -1.26
N LEU A 356 7.47 -21.16 -0.52
CA LEU A 356 8.82 -21.43 -1.00
C LEU A 356 9.07 -22.95 -0.97
N PRO A 357 9.38 -23.61 -2.10
CA PRO A 357 9.58 -25.05 -2.13
C PRO A 357 11.02 -25.46 -1.80
N ALA A 358 11.19 -26.54 -1.04
CA ALA A 358 12.50 -27.16 -0.84
C ALA A 358 13.19 -27.46 -2.18
N ASP A 359 14.44 -27.02 -2.32
CA ASP A 359 15.22 -27.03 -3.58
C ASP A 359 15.71 -28.45 -3.93
N SER A 360 14.74 -29.30 -4.27
CA SER A 360 14.90 -30.75 -4.37
C SER A 360 15.58 -31.17 -5.67
N ALA A 361 16.89 -31.39 -5.60
CA ALA A 361 17.69 -31.99 -6.67
C ALA A 361 17.12 -33.36 -7.15
N ALA A 362 16.33 -34.04 -6.32
CA ALA A 362 15.61 -35.28 -6.65
C ALA A 362 14.58 -35.14 -7.78
N SER A 363 14.09 -33.93 -8.08
CA SER A 363 13.18 -33.66 -9.20
C SER A 363 13.76 -33.96 -10.60
N ARG A 364 15.08 -34.21 -10.69
CA ARG A 364 15.83 -34.34 -11.95
C ARG A 364 15.91 -35.76 -12.54
N SER A 365 15.27 -36.75 -11.93
CA SER A 365 15.28 -38.14 -12.43
C SER A 365 13.93 -38.85 -12.24
N GLY A 366 13.02 -38.67 -13.21
CA GLY A 366 11.71 -39.32 -13.24
C GLY A 366 11.30 -39.69 -14.68
N ASP A 367 11.88 -40.78 -15.21
CA ASP A 367 11.58 -41.29 -16.55
C ASP A 367 10.19 -41.97 -16.59
N LEU A 368 9.14 -41.16 -16.83
CA LEU A 368 7.78 -41.64 -17.01
C LEU A 368 7.58 -42.15 -18.44
N THR A 369 7.91 -43.43 -18.63
CA THR A 369 7.57 -44.18 -19.84
C THR A 369 6.05 -44.23 -20.04
N VAL A 370 5.57 -43.58 -21.11
CA VAL A 370 4.15 -43.53 -21.48
C VAL A 370 3.79 -44.73 -22.38
N PRO A 371 2.82 -45.58 -22.00
CA PRO A 371 2.19 -46.54 -22.91
C PRO A 371 1.05 -45.87 -23.71
N ASP A 372 0.85 -46.31 -24.95
CA ASP A 372 -0.10 -45.71 -25.90
C ASP A 372 -1.59 -45.86 -25.56
N SER A 373 -2.36 -44.80 -25.91
CA SER A 373 -3.64 -44.73 -26.64
C SER A 373 -4.54 -45.98 -26.87
N PRO A 374 -5.86 -45.82 -27.16
CA PRO A 374 -6.56 -44.59 -27.61
C PRO A 374 -7.87 -44.25 -26.85
N ALA A 375 -8.58 -43.22 -27.32
CA ALA A 375 -9.86 -42.74 -26.78
C ALA A 375 -11.09 -43.21 -27.61
N ASP A 376 -12.27 -43.25 -26.98
CA ASP A 376 -13.59 -43.26 -27.64
C ASP A 376 -14.67 -42.58 -26.75
N PRO A 377 -15.41 -41.55 -27.21
CA PRO A 377 -16.29 -40.75 -26.35
C PRO A 377 -17.82 -40.91 -26.61
N ALA A 378 -18.44 -42.08 -26.38
CA ALA A 378 -19.92 -42.20 -26.36
C ALA A 378 -20.52 -43.42 -25.61
N ALA A 379 -21.09 -43.21 -24.40
CA ALA A 379 -22.12 -44.07 -23.76
C ALA A 379 -22.78 -43.33 -22.57
N LEU A 380 -24.08 -43.03 -22.60
CA LEU A 380 -25.19 -43.80 -21.97
C LEU A 380 -24.99 -44.03 -20.45
N GLN A 381 -25.62 -43.27 -19.55
CA GLN A 381 -27.05 -43.26 -19.13
C GLN A 381 -27.58 -44.52 -18.41
N SER A 382 -28.44 -44.25 -17.42
CA SER A 382 -29.40 -45.14 -16.72
C SER A 382 -28.91 -46.02 -15.56
N VAL A 383 -29.35 -45.67 -14.34
CA VAL A 383 -30.09 -46.54 -13.40
C VAL A 383 -31.24 -45.69 -12.83
N VAL A 384 -32.39 -46.29 -12.50
CA VAL A 384 -33.63 -45.60 -12.10
C VAL A 384 -34.26 -46.27 -10.86
N THR A 385 -35.15 -45.54 -10.16
CA THR A 385 -36.18 -45.90 -9.16
C THR A 385 -35.93 -45.35 -7.74
N GLY A 386 -36.91 -44.71 -7.07
CA GLY A 386 -38.22 -44.21 -7.57
C GLY A 386 -39.21 -43.82 -6.45
N VAL A 387 -40.44 -43.42 -6.84
CA VAL A 387 -41.69 -43.31 -6.00
C VAL A 387 -41.69 -42.12 -5.01
N SER A 388 -42.69 -41.23 -4.88
CA SER A 388 -44.05 -40.98 -5.46
C SER A 388 -44.17 -39.48 -5.88
N ALA A 389 -44.98 -39.04 -6.86
CA ALA A 389 -46.44 -38.80 -6.85
C ALA A 389 -46.95 -38.04 -5.60
N ASP A 390 -47.76 -36.97 -5.68
CA ASP A 390 -48.58 -36.38 -6.77
C ASP A 390 -48.56 -34.81 -6.62
N SER A 391 -49.17 -33.89 -7.38
CA SER A 391 -50.30 -33.88 -8.35
C SER A 391 -50.10 -32.89 -9.53
N THR A 392 -51.16 -32.31 -10.10
CA THR A 392 -51.21 -31.72 -11.47
C THR A 392 -51.89 -30.31 -11.52
N PRO A 393 -51.96 -29.58 -12.67
CA PRO A 393 -51.83 -28.10 -12.70
C PRO A 393 -53.00 -27.30 -13.35
N THR A 394 -52.85 -25.96 -13.40
CA THR A 394 -53.51 -25.02 -14.36
C THR A 394 -52.73 -23.68 -14.44
N ASP A 395 -52.87 -22.78 -15.42
CA ASP A 395 -52.93 -22.85 -16.91
C ASP A 395 -53.04 -21.40 -17.46
N SER A 396 -52.36 -21.05 -18.58
CA SER A 396 -52.55 -19.84 -19.44
C SER A 396 -52.48 -18.41 -18.82
N ASP A 397 -52.28 -17.29 -19.54
CA ASP A 397 -51.42 -16.95 -20.70
C ASP A 397 -51.11 -15.40 -20.65
N PRO A 398 -51.04 -14.52 -21.70
CA PRO A 398 -49.91 -13.56 -21.80
C PRO A 398 -50.30 -12.06 -21.87
N THR A 399 -49.44 -11.24 -22.50
CA THR A 399 -49.53 -9.78 -22.85
C THR A 399 -49.02 -8.79 -21.76
N ASP A 400 -48.35 -7.66 -22.07
CA ASP A 400 -47.86 -7.15 -23.37
C ASP A 400 -46.63 -6.21 -23.28
N SER A 401 -46.06 -5.91 -24.46
CA SER A 401 -45.35 -4.68 -24.88
C SER A 401 -44.21 -4.08 -24.03
N VAL A 402 -43.00 -4.41 -24.48
CA VAL A 402 -41.79 -3.58 -24.56
C VAL A 402 -42.01 -2.05 -24.47
N VAL A 403 -41.22 -1.38 -23.61
CA VAL A 403 -40.68 -0.03 -23.87
C VAL A 403 -39.18 -0.05 -23.62
N SER A 404 -38.38 0.25 -24.65
CA SER A 404 -36.92 0.24 -24.59
C SER A 404 -36.36 1.64 -24.34
N HIS A 405 -35.64 1.84 -23.23
CA HIS A 405 -34.79 3.02 -23.03
C HIS A 405 -33.32 2.65 -23.23
N SER A 406 -32.70 3.22 -24.26
CA SER A 406 -31.26 3.17 -24.47
C SER A 406 -30.54 4.06 -23.47
N ILE A 407 -29.54 3.51 -22.78
CA ILE A 407 -28.54 4.28 -22.02
C ILE A 407 -27.20 4.08 -22.74
N GLU A 408 -26.56 5.17 -23.15
CA GLU A 408 -25.25 5.12 -23.82
C GLU A 408 -24.11 4.99 -22.80
N PRO A 409 -23.26 3.95 -22.87
CA PRO A 409 -22.10 3.83 -22.00
C PRO A 409 -20.95 4.72 -22.50
N SER A 410 -20.82 5.90 -21.91
CA SER A 410 -19.75 6.85 -22.26
C SER A 410 -18.37 6.39 -21.78
N ILE A 411 -17.63 5.75 -22.68
CA ILE A 411 -16.15 5.63 -22.72
C ILE A 411 -15.50 5.15 -21.41
N ALA A 412 -15.63 3.85 -21.12
CA ALA A 412 -14.69 3.17 -20.23
C ALA A 412 -13.40 2.81 -21.00
N ALA A 413 -12.23 3.24 -20.50
CA ALA A 413 -10.95 2.76 -21.00
C ALA A 413 -10.74 1.30 -20.58
N GLY A 414 -10.68 0.39 -21.54
CA GLY A 414 -10.82 -1.05 -21.29
C GLY A 414 -9.65 -1.70 -20.55
N ILE A 415 -9.84 -2.02 -19.27
CA ILE A 415 -9.04 -3.03 -18.57
C ILE A 415 -9.63 -4.40 -18.91
N GLY A 416 -9.14 -5.00 -19.99
CA GLY A 416 -9.61 -6.31 -20.46
C GLY A 416 -9.17 -7.43 -19.53
N ASN A 417 -10.12 -8.04 -18.80
CA ASN A 417 -9.88 -9.23 -17.99
C ASN A 417 -9.72 -10.48 -18.87
N SER A 418 -8.56 -10.63 -19.51
CA SER A 418 -8.23 -11.78 -20.36
C SER A 418 -7.83 -13.00 -19.53
N GLY A 419 -8.84 -13.75 -19.08
CA GLY A 419 -8.66 -15.09 -18.50
C GLY A 419 -8.09 -16.07 -19.52
N ASN A 420 -6.77 -16.07 -19.71
CA ASN A 420 -6.09 -16.85 -20.72
C ASN A 420 -5.68 -18.24 -20.21
N SER A 421 -6.55 -19.24 -20.42
CA SER A 421 -6.27 -20.64 -20.12
C SER A 421 -5.28 -21.26 -21.11
N ASN A 422 -3.98 -20.97 -20.94
CA ASN A 422 -2.94 -21.56 -21.76
C ASN A 422 -2.73 -23.05 -21.45
N ASN A 423 -3.21 -23.90 -22.35
CA ASN A 423 -2.98 -25.34 -22.37
C ASN A 423 -1.47 -25.62 -22.62
N PRO A 424 -0.76 -26.37 -21.76
CA PRO A 424 0.68 -26.56 -21.88
C PRO A 424 1.03 -27.65 -22.90
N ASN A 425 1.39 -27.26 -24.12
CA ASN A 425 2.07 -28.16 -25.06
C ASN A 425 3.02 -27.38 -26.00
N GLY A 426 4.30 -27.30 -25.60
CA GLY A 426 5.37 -26.65 -26.35
C GLY A 426 6.72 -27.00 -25.74
N SER A 427 7.43 -27.96 -26.34
CA SER A 427 8.60 -28.60 -25.75
C SER A 427 9.94 -28.10 -26.32
N ALA A 428 10.68 -27.29 -25.55
CA ALA A 428 12.15 -27.22 -25.56
C ALA A 428 12.64 -26.25 -24.47
N GLY A 429 13.69 -26.63 -23.71
CA GLY A 429 14.33 -25.75 -22.72
C GLY A 429 13.94 -26.04 -21.26
N SER A 430 14.43 -27.15 -20.71
CA SER A 430 14.19 -27.55 -19.32
C SER A 430 15.14 -26.85 -18.34
N ASP A 431 14.73 -25.68 -17.83
CA ASP A 431 15.38 -25.04 -16.67
C ASP A 431 14.32 -24.57 -15.66
N THR A 432 13.57 -25.56 -15.14
CA THR A 432 12.48 -25.34 -14.18
C THR A 432 13.03 -25.26 -12.76
N ARG A 433 13.02 -24.06 -12.17
CA ARG A 433 12.99 -23.93 -10.69
C ARG A 433 11.79 -24.73 -10.14
N PRO A 434 11.87 -25.28 -8.92
CA PRO A 434 10.66 -25.61 -8.18
C PRO A 434 9.85 -24.32 -7.98
N CYS A 435 8.55 -24.37 -8.26
CA CYS A 435 7.75 -23.15 -8.44
C CYS A 435 7.37 -22.50 -7.10
N ILE A 436 7.85 -21.27 -6.88
CA ILE A 436 7.37 -20.40 -5.79
C ILE A 436 5.91 -20.05 -6.07
N ALA A 437 5.00 -20.47 -5.19
CA ALA A 437 3.59 -20.14 -5.31
C ALA A 437 3.28 -18.88 -4.48
N VAL A 438 2.46 -17.99 -5.06
CA VAL A 438 2.04 -16.75 -4.40
C VAL A 438 0.53 -16.64 -4.51
N ARG A 439 -0.14 -16.51 -3.35
CA ARG A 439 -1.60 -16.38 -3.23
C ARG A 439 -1.95 -15.27 -2.24
N THR A 440 -3.18 -14.79 -2.28
CA THR A 440 -3.70 -13.82 -1.30
C THR A 440 -4.81 -14.43 -0.46
N ILE A 441 -5.00 -13.93 0.76
CA ILE A 441 -6.14 -14.26 1.63
C ILE A 441 -6.83 -12.93 2.03
N PRO A 442 -8.14 -12.74 1.78
CA PRO A 442 -8.86 -11.53 2.14
C PRO A 442 -8.90 -11.28 3.66
N VAL A 443 -8.76 -10.03 4.10
CA VAL A 443 -8.71 -9.64 5.52
C VAL A 443 -10.13 -9.48 6.11
N GLU A 444 -10.46 -10.25 7.14
CA GLU A 444 -11.77 -10.19 7.80
C GLU A 444 -11.79 -9.14 8.95
N SER A 445 -11.51 -7.88 8.61
CA SER A 445 -11.51 -6.77 9.58
C SER A 445 -12.90 -6.38 10.09
N GLY A 446 -13.95 -6.70 9.32
CA GLY A 446 -15.30 -6.19 9.52
C GLY A 446 -15.48 -4.69 9.23
N GLN A 447 -14.48 -4.01 8.65
CA GLN A 447 -14.61 -2.65 8.13
C GLN A 447 -15.58 -2.67 6.93
N PRO A 448 -16.59 -1.78 6.88
CA PRO A 448 -17.51 -1.67 5.73
C PRO A 448 -16.81 -1.38 4.42
N ALA A 449 -17.49 -1.60 3.29
CA ALA A 449 -16.91 -1.26 1.99
C ALA A 449 -16.77 0.26 1.85
N LEU A 450 -15.71 0.71 1.19
CA LEU A 450 -15.56 2.09 0.76
C LEU A 450 -16.09 2.20 -0.66
N VAL A 451 -17.16 2.96 -0.86
CA VAL A 451 -17.86 3.07 -2.15
C VAL A 451 -17.86 4.54 -2.61
N GLN A 452 -17.46 4.77 -3.86
CA GLN A 452 -17.56 6.08 -4.51
C GLN A 452 -18.82 6.10 -5.39
N LEU A 453 -19.78 6.95 -5.04
CA LEU A 453 -21.07 7.09 -5.71
C LEU A 453 -21.17 8.47 -6.35
N LYS A 454 -21.54 8.51 -7.63
CA LYS A 454 -21.73 9.75 -8.39
C LYS A 454 -23.01 9.66 -9.20
N GLY A 455 -23.87 10.67 -9.10
CA GLY A 455 -25.17 10.67 -9.75
C GLY A 455 -26.00 11.92 -9.43
N SER A 456 -27.22 11.94 -9.93
CA SER A 456 -28.23 12.97 -9.61
C SER A 456 -28.72 12.86 -8.17
N PRO A 457 -29.39 13.91 -7.62
CA PRO A 457 -29.98 13.84 -6.30
C PRO A 457 -31.00 12.70 -6.12
N ASP A 458 -31.74 12.35 -7.16
CA ASP A 458 -32.80 11.34 -7.08
C ASP A 458 -32.24 9.91 -7.11
N GLU A 459 -31.18 9.66 -7.89
CA GLU A 459 -30.44 8.38 -7.86
C GLU A 459 -29.73 8.18 -6.51
N LEU A 460 -29.06 9.22 -6.02
CA LEU A 460 -28.31 9.20 -4.75
C LEU A 460 -29.21 9.14 -3.51
N LEU A 461 -30.49 9.48 -3.60
CA LEU A 461 -31.47 9.35 -2.50
C LEU A 461 -32.44 8.18 -2.68
N GLY A 462 -32.44 7.54 -3.85
CA GLY A 462 -33.33 6.43 -4.21
C GLY A 462 -32.62 5.07 -4.22
N THR A 463 -32.27 4.59 -5.41
CA THR A 463 -31.70 3.25 -5.61
C THR A 463 -30.35 3.08 -4.90
N LEU A 464 -29.43 4.02 -5.07
CA LEU A 464 -28.09 3.93 -4.48
C LEU A 464 -28.13 4.02 -2.94
N ALA A 465 -29.07 4.78 -2.39
CA ALA A 465 -29.33 4.83 -0.95
C ALA A 465 -30.00 3.57 -0.39
N THR A 466 -30.65 2.78 -1.23
CA THR A 466 -31.22 1.48 -0.85
C THR A 466 -30.16 0.38 -0.88
N GLU A 467 -29.23 0.47 -1.84
CA GLU A 467 -28.16 -0.52 -2.06
C GLU A 467 -26.98 -0.33 -1.08
N TYR A 468 -26.50 0.91 -0.90
CA TYR A 468 -25.25 1.21 -0.18
C TYR A 468 -25.45 1.90 1.18
N ARG A 469 -26.65 1.82 1.79
CA ARG A 469 -27.00 2.52 3.06
C ARG A 469 -25.93 2.38 4.15
N HIS A 470 -25.48 1.16 4.39
CA HIS A 470 -24.65 0.81 5.55
C HIS A 470 -23.15 0.94 5.28
N ASP A 471 -22.74 0.99 4.01
CA ASP A 471 -21.34 1.14 3.61
C ASP A 471 -20.80 2.54 3.87
N TRP A 472 -19.48 2.68 3.84
CA TRP A 472 -18.81 3.97 3.94
C TRP A 472 -18.79 4.60 2.55
N VAL A 473 -19.53 5.69 2.37
CA VAL A 473 -19.76 6.27 1.04
C VAL A 473 -19.10 7.64 0.87
N SER A 474 -18.51 7.85 -0.32
CA SER A 474 -18.16 9.16 -0.86
C SER A 474 -19.17 9.51 -1.94
N LEU A 475 -19.92 10.58 -1.72
CA LEU A 475 -21.11 10.95 -2.51
C LEU A 475 -20.80 12.19 -3.34
N THR A 476 -20.85 12.08 -4.66
CA THR A 476 -20.66 13.20 -5.59
C THR A 476 -21.98 13.53 -6.28
N VAL A 477 -22.66 14.56 -5.78
CA VAL A 477 -23.94 15.04 -6.30
C VAL A 477 -23.71 15.86 -7.56
N VAL A 478 -24.21 15.38 -8.70
CA VAL A 478 -24.21 16.09 -9.98
C VAL A 478 -25.56 16.79 -10.13
N ALA A 479 -25.58 18.12 -10.29
CA ALA A 479 -26.83 18.87 -10.40
C ALA A 479 -26.69 20.18 -11.17
N ASP A 480 -27.76 20.59 -11.87
CA ASP A 480 -27.84 21.88 -12.57
C ASP A 480 -27.70 23.07 -11.62
N ALA A 481 -28.20 22.95 -10.39
CA ALA A 481 -28.05 23.95 -9.32
C ALA A 481 -27.93 23.24 -7.97
N TYR A 482 -27.35 23.92 -6.98
CA TYR A 482 -27.10 23.36 -5.65
C TYR A 482 -28.41 22.97 -4.93
N PRO A 483 -28.70 21.68 -4.67
CA PRO A 483 -30.01 21.27 -4.18
C PRO A 483 -30.24 21.64 -2.70
N HIS A 484 -31.39 22.24 -2.40
CA HIS A 484 -31.74 22.62 -1.02
C HIS A 484 -31.78 21.41 -0.07
N GLY A 485 -31.08 21.53 1.06
CA GLY A 485 -31.04 20.53 2.13
C GLY A 485 -30.30 19.23 1.77
N MET A 486 -29.45 19.22 0.73
CA MET A 486 -28.87 17.97 0.22
C MET A 486 -27.97 17.25 1.24
N TYR A 487 -27.16 17.97 2.01
CA TYR A 487 -26.35 17.39 3.09
C TYR A 487 -27.23 16.60 4.07
N GLN A 488 -28.29 17.23 4.59
CA GLN A 488 -29.20 16.61 5.55
C GLN A 488 -29.97 15.42 4.96
N LYS A 489 -30.32 15.46 3.66
CA LYS A 489 -30.96 14.34 2.97
C LYS A 489 -30.01 13.14 2.86
N LEU A 490 -28.74 13.37 2.51
CA LEU A 490 -27.72 12.33 2.45
C LEU A 490 -27.43 11.73 3.83
N ASP A 491 -27.40 12.54 4.89
CA ASP A 491 -27.26 12.08 6.29
C ASP A 491 -28.44 11.25 6.82
N VAL A 492 -29.60 11.25 6.13
CA VAL A 492 -30.75 10.38 6.43
C VAL A 492 -30.78 9.15 5.50
N ALA A 493 -30.24 9.30 4.28
CA ALA A 493 -30.20 8.26 3.25
C ALA A 493 -29.11 7.20 3.50
N TYR A 494 -27.95 7.59 4.05
CA TYR A 494 -26.81 6.71 4.31
C TYR A 494 -26.37 6.84 5.77
N ASP A 495 -26.01 5.71 6.39
CA ASP A 495 -25.58 5.65 7.78
C ASP A 495 -24.15 6.20 7.95
N ASN A 496 -23.32 6.15 6.90
CA ASN A 496 -21.91 6.58 6.91
C ASN A 496 -21.55 7.43 5.67
N ALA A 497 -22.20 8.58 5.50
CA ALA A 497 -21.91 9.55 4.43
C ALA A 497 -20.63 10.37 4.71
N LEU A 498 -19.45 9.78 4.52
CA LEU A 498 -18.16 10.31 4.96
C LEU A 498 -17.59 11.44 4.08
N GLU A 499 -17.95 11.48 2.79
CA GLU A 499 -17.67 12.59 1.89
C GLU A 499 -18.93 12.99 1.11
N LYS A 500 -19.09 14.29 0.87
CA LYS A 500 -20.26 14.91 0.22
C LYS A 500 -19.78 16.03 -0.69
N ASN A 501 -19.52 15.68 -1.93
CA ASN A 501 -18.98 16.52 -3.00
C ASN A 501 -20.10 16.98 -3.94
N PHE A 502 -19.94 18.13 -4.58
CA PHE A 502 -20.97 18.74 -5.43
C PHE A 502 -20.39 19.22 -6.75
N GLU A 503 -20.84 18.62 -7.86
CA GLU A 503 -20.52 19.05 -9.23
C GLU A 503 -21.72 19.80 -9.81
N ILE A 504 -21.64 21.14 -9.80
CA ILE A 504 -22.70 22.01 -10.31
C ILE A 504 -22.46 22.30 -11.80
N THR A 505 -23.28 21.71 -12.67
CA THR A 505 -23.13 21.75 -14.14
C THR A 505 -23.46 23.12 -14.71
N ARG A 506 -24.55 23.76 -14.25
CA ARG A 506 -24.93 25.12 -14.63
C ARG A 506 -24.58 26.11 -13.51
N ARG A 507 -23.30 26.54 -13.48
CA ARG A 507 -23.00 27.87 -12.91
C ARG A 507 -23.92 28.89 -13.59
N ALA A 508 -24.63 29.69 -12.80
CA ALA A 508 -25.78 30.45 -13.29
C ALA A 508 -25.40 31.42 -14.42
N ASP A 509 -25.88 31.12 -15.64
CA ASP A 509 -25.92 32.07 -16.75
C ASP A 509 -26.94 33.18 -16.43
N HIS A 510 -26.47 34.26 -15.81
CA HIS A 510 -27.18 35.53 -15.80
C HIS A 510 -26.38 36.57 -16.59
N GLY A 511 -26.94 36.96 -17.74
CA GLY A 511 -26.19 37.62 -18.80
C GLY A 511 -25.84 39.08 -18.54
N SER A 512 -24.69 39.47 -19.09
CA SER A 512 -24.38 40.84 -19.54
C SER A 512 -24.64 41.99 -18.55
N ILE A 513 -24.20 41.85 -17.29
CA ILE A 513 -23.72 43.01 -16.52
C ILE A 513 -22.22 43.15 -16.82
N ASN A 514 -21.78 44.37 -17.14
CA ASN A 514 -20.44 44.63 -17.68
C ASN A 514 -19.32 44.06 -16.79
N GLY A 515 -18.40 43.31 -17.40
CA GLY A 515 -17.32 42.66 -16.66
C GLY A 515 -16.33 43.66 -16.05
N ASN A 516 -16.32 43.73 -14.72
CA ASN A 516 -15.09 43.91 -13.93
C ASN A 516 -15.29 43.58 -12.43
N ASP A 517 -16.49 43.75 -11.87
CA ASP A 517 -16.75 43.41 -10.47
C ASP A 517 -17.01 41.91 -10.26
N ARG A 518 -15.91 41.17 -10.02
CA ARG A 518 -15.94 39.84 -9.39
C ARG A 518 -15.40 39.90 -7.96
N THR A 519 -15.75 40.97 -7.25
CA THR A 519 -15.34 41.24 -5.87
C THR A 519 -16.17 40.40 -4.89
N MET A 520 -15.52 39.78 -3.89
CA MET A 520 -16.15 38.83 -2.95
C MET A 520 -16.94 39.57 -1.86
N ALA A 521 -18.04 40.21 -2.28
CA ALA A 521 -18.64 41.41 -1.69
C ALA A 521 -17.73 42.66 -1.79
N ASN A 522 -18.28 43.79 -2.27
CA ASN A 522 -17.57 45.06 -2.29
C ASN A 522 -17.58 45.68 -0.89
N LEU A 523 -16.54 45.39 -0.10
CA LEU A 523 -16.35 45.82 1.30
C LEU A 523 -16.39 47.35 1.55
N ARG A 524 -16.54 48.18 0.51
CA ARG A 524 -16.78 49.63 0.61
C ARG A 524 -18.25 50.04 0.58
N GLU A 525 -19.12 49.16 0.11
CA GLU A 525 -20.57 49.38 -0.07
C GLU A 525 -21.41 48.50 0.86
N THR A 526 -20.75 47.66 1.66
CA THR A 526 -21.39 46.70 2.58
C THR A 526 -21.77 47.41 3.88
N HIS A 527 -23.05 47.38 4.26
CA HIS A 527 -23.59 48.13 5.41
C HIS A 527 -23.84 47.25 6.64
N SER A 528 -23.90 45.92 6.50
CA SER A 528 -23.96 44.97 7.60
C SER A 528 -23.14 43.70 7.36
N GLU A 529 -22.85 42.95 8.42
CA GLU A 529 -22.23 41.61 8.31
C GLU A 529 -23.13 40.61 7.57
N ILE A 530 -24.46 40.82 7.59
CA ILE A 530 -25.39 40.01 6.80
C ILE A 530 -25.23 40.28 5.32
N ASP A 531 -25.02 41.52 4.89
CA ASP A 531 -24.79 41.86 3.48
C ASP A 531 -23.54 41.14 2.93
N VAL A 532 -22.49 40.96 3.76
CA VAL A 532 -21.29 40.16 3.42
C VAL A 532 -21.67 38.70 3.20
N LEU A 533 -22.46 38.12 4.11
CA LEU A 533 -22.88 36.72 4.07
C LEU A 533 -23.87 36.44 2.93
N GLU A 534 -24.78 37.37 2.63
CA GLU A 534 -25.62 37.34 1.43
C GLU A 534 -24.79 37.41 0.16
N GLY A 535 -23.76 38.28 0.13
CA GLY A 535 -22.79 38.35 -0.96
C GLY A 535 -22.00 37.05 -1.15
N PHE A 536 -21.63 36.39 -0.05
CA PHE A 536 -21.00 35.06 -0.08
C PHE A 536 -21.94 33.98 -0.61
N VAL A 537 -23.23 33.99 -0.22
CA VAL A 537 -24.23 33.06 -0.79
C VAL A 537 -24.45 33.33 -2.28
N ARG A 538 -24.57 34.59 -2.70
CA ARG A 538 -24.65 34.97 -4.12
C ARG A 538 -23.44 34.50 -4.92
N TYR A 539 -22.23 34.68 -4.38
CA TYR A 539 -20.99 34.21 -5.00
C TYR A 539 -20.90 32.68 -5.11
N THR A 540 -21.35 31.96 -4.07
CA THR A 540 -21.18 30.51 -3.94
C THR A 540 -22.28 29.71 -4.63
N LEU A 541 -23.53 30.17 -4.56
CA LEU A 541 -24.71 29.48 -5.10
C LEU A 541 -25.23 30.09 -6.42
N GLY A 542 -24.72 31.25 -6.85
CA GLY A 542 -25.13 31.92 -8.09
C GLY A 542 -26.54 32.55 -8.04
N ARG A 543 -27.13 32.70 -6.85
CA ARG A 543 -28.46 33.28 -6.60
C ARG A 543 -28.51 33.98 -5.24
N ASP A 544 -29.51 34.83 -5.04
CA ASP A 544 -29.81 35.38 -3.72
C ASP A 544 -30.19 34.28 -2.71
N PRO A 545 -29.86 34.46 -1.41
CA PRO A 545 -30.33 33.58 -0.34
C PRO A 545 -31.84 33.69 -0.16
N ASN A 546 -32.49 32.58 0.21
CA ASN A 546 -33.92 32.58 0.56
C ASN A 546 -34.15 32.92 2.04
N ASP A 547 -35.41 33.13 2.44
CA ASP A 547 -35.78 33.52 3.81
C ASP A 547 -35.28 32.55 4.90
N SER A 548 -35.18 31.26 4.60
CA SER A 548 -34.67 30.25 5.54
C SER A 548 -33.15 30.31 5.69
N GLU A 549 -32.44 30.55 4.58
CA GLU A 549 -30.99 30.78 4.56
C GLU A 549 -30.65 32.09 5.27
N LEU A 550 -31.41 33.17 5.00
CA LEU A 550 -31.32 34.45 5.70
C LEU A 550 -31.55 34.33 7.22
N ALA A 551 -32.52 33.51 7.64
CA ALA A 551 -32.77 33.26 9.07
C ALA A 551 -31.58 32.56 9.75
N VAL A 552 -30.99 31.55 9.10
CA VAL A 552 -29.79 30.86 9.61
C VAL A 552 -28.57 31.78 9.66
N LEU A 553 -28.37 32.64 8.66
CA LEU A 553 -27.28 33.62 8.66
C LEU A 553 -27.43 34.65 9.79
N ARG A 554 -28.66 35.13 10.05
CA ARG A 554 -28.97 36.07 11.15
C ARG A 554 -28.70 35.45 12.52
N ASP A 555 -29.25 34.27 12.78
CA ASP A 555 -29.01 33.55 14.04
C ASP A 555 -27.52 33.17 14.23
N ALA A 556 -26.79 32.85 13.16
CA ALA A 556 -25.33 32.62 13.24
C ALA A 556 -24.56 33.89 13.67
N VAL A 557 -24.87 35.06 13.08
CA VAL A 557 -24.28 36.35 13.45
C VAL A 557 -24.63 36.71 14.90
N GLU A 558 -25.90 36.60 15.28
CA GLU A 558 -26.38 36.89 16.64
C GLU A 558 -25.71 36.00 17.69
N ARG A 559 -25.52 34.70 17.41
CA ARG A 559 -24.79 33.78 18.30
C ARG A 559 -23.30 34.12 18.43
N VAL A 560 -22.64 34.58 17.37
CA VAL A 560 -21.25 35.07 17.43
C VAL A 560 -21.16 36.37 18.24
N HIS A 561 -22.10 37.30 18.05
CA HIS A 561 -22.16 38.56 18.81
C HIS A 561 -22.39 38.32 20.30
N ALA A 562 -23.26 37.37 20.66
CA ALA A 562 -23.50 36.98 22.06
C ALA A 562 -22.23 36.42 22.73
N ALA A 563 -21.47 35.56 22.06
CA ALA A 563 -20.19 35.05 22.55
C ALA A 563 -19.10 36.16 22.67
N GLY A 564 -19.08 37.09 21.71
CA GLY A 564 -18.19 38.27 21.73
C GLY A 564 -18.58 39.35 22.75
N ALA A 565 -19.81 39.32 23.27
CA ALA A 565 -20.28 40.19 24.34
C ALA A 565 -19.86 39.65 25.72
N GLY A 566 -20.14 38.37 26.02
CA GLY A 566 -19.80 37.76 27.33
C GLY A 566 -18.31 37.87 27.68
N THR A 567 -17.43 37.68 26.69
CA THR A 567 -15.97 37.82 26.85
C THR A 567 -15.50 39.24 27.16
N LYS A 568 -16.32 40.28 26.95
CA LYS A 568 -15.99 41.68 27.29
C LYS A 568 -16.39 42.08 28.72
N ASP A 569 -17.42 41.47 29.30
CA ASP A 569 -17.81 41.77 30.68
C ASP A 569 -16.97 40.99 31.70
N ASP A 570 -16.56 39.75 31.41
CA ASP A 570 -15.55 39.03 32.21
C ASP A 570 -14.23 39.80 32.33
N ALA A 571 -13.84 40.52 31.27
CA ALA A 571 -12.65 41.38 31.25
C ALA A 571 -12.78 42.63 32.15
N LYS A 572 -14.01 43.09 32.44
CA LYS A 572 -14.26 44.18 33.40
C LYS A 572 -14.43 43.68 34.84
N GLY A 573 -14.95 42.47 35.04
CA GLY A 573 -15.18 41.88 36.37
C GLY A 573 -13.89 41.66 37.18
N ARG A 574 -12.76 41.38 36.52
CA ARG A 574 -11.47 41.09 37.19
C ARG A 574 -10.65 42.32 37.61
N GLY A 575 -11.27 43.51 37.65
CA GLY A 575 -10.58 44.78 37.91
C GLY A 575 -10.37 45.20 39.36
N ASN A 576 -10.94 44.52 40.39
CA ASN A 576 -10.89 45.07 41.76
C ASN A 576 -11.02 44.10 42.96
N VAL A 577 -10.43 42.88 42.91
CA VAL A 577 -10.24 42.04 44.13
C VAL A 577 -8.87 41.40 44.15
N ALA A 578 -7.87 42.13 44.66
CA ALA A 578 -6.48 41.66 44.80
C ALA A 578 -5.87 41.99 46.17
N ALA A 579 -6.66 41.94 47.25
CA ALA A 579 -6.17 42.20 48.61
C ALA A 579 -7.05 41.58 49.72
N ARG A 580 -6.90 40.27 49.99
CA ARG A 580 -6.73 39.68 51.36
C ARG A 580 -6.83 38.15 51.42
N ASN A 581 -5.96 37.60 52.27
CA ASN A 581 -6.10 36.39 53.09
C ASN A 581 -6.32 35.02 52.43
N GLU A 582 -5.23 34.24 52.50
CA GLU A 582 -5.11 32.85 52.97
C GLU A 582 -6.36 31.99 53.28
N LYS A 583 -6.17 30.68 53.03
CA LYS A 583 -6.84 29.47 53.59
C LYS A 583 -8.01 28.88 52.79
N GLY A 584 -7.78 27.67 52.26
CA GLY A 584 -8.74 26.58 52.46
C GLY A 584 -8.99 25.61 51.29
N VAL A 585 -8.43 24.40 51.43
CA VAL A 585 -9.11 23.09 51.26
C VAL A 585 -9.96 22.82 49.99
N ARG A 586 -9.52 21.79 49.25
CA ARG A 586 -10.29 20.75 48.50
C ARG A 586 -11.73 21.06 48.03
N ALA A 587 -11.95 20.89 46.72
CA ALA A 587 -12.66 19.70 46.22
C ALA A 587 -11.97 19.26 44.91
#